data_AF-A0A8T7M2P9-F1
#
_entry.id   AF-A0A8T7M2P9-F1
#
_cell.length_a   1.000
_cell.length_b   1.000
_cell.length_c   1.000
_cell.angle_alpha   90.00
_cell.angle_beta   90.00
_cell.angle_gamma   90.00
#
_symmetry.space_group_name_H-M   'P 1'
#
loop_
_entity.id
_entity.type
_entity.pdbx_description
1 polymer ?
#
loop_
_entity_poly.entity_id
_entity_poly.type
_entity_poly.pdbx_seq_one_letter_code
_entity_poly.pdbx_strand_id
1 'polypeptide(L)'
;MQLMIAAQFQGTLPEIQQKMAKVAEIFYPKDIYYQLEAIPKMMRFKVLVYSDDLTKAKDALFGIFPNEPRKLQVQVDSQVPLKLSKNVIKPGQTALFGRLPFALKIPGSEAFQLDGDNTIALNEFAVEWDGFGTLRIRDLGEGIGVVVGEVMAPANEWLQIETGAKVRIGRQAVLRFVEI
;
A
#
# COMPACT_ATOMS: atom_id res chain seq x y z
N MET A 1 7.06 -21.06 -12.63
CA MET A 1 5.71 -20.90 -12.03
C MET A 1 5.27 -19.52 -12.45
N GLN A 2 4.32 -19.41 -13.38
CA GLN A 2 3.97 -18.10 -13.95
C GLN A 2 3.17 -17.29 -12.92
N LEU A 3 3.73 -16.14 -12.53
CA LEU A 3 3.08 -15.19 -11.64
C LEU A 3 2.30 -14.21 -12.50
N MET A 4 1.03 -13.97 -12.14
CA MET A 4 0.13 -13.04 -12.85
C MET A 4 -0.07 -11.79 -12.01
N ILE A 5 0.22 -10.62 -12.59
CA ILE A 5 -0.08 -9.31 -12.01
C ILE A 5 -1.18 -8.67 -12.83
N ALA A 6 -2.26 -8.25 -12.18
CA ALA A 6 -3.34 -7.50 -12.81
C ALA A 6 -3.29 -6.04 -12.37
N ALA A 7 -3.34 -5.10 -13.31
CA ALA A 7 -3.61 -3.69 -13.02
C ALA A 7 -4.68 -3.14 -13.96
N GLN A 8 -5.42 -2.14 -13.49
CA GLN A 8 -6.51 -1.52 -14.24
C GLN A 8 -6.15 -0.10 -14.60
N PHE A 9 -6.02 0.16 -15.90
CA PHE A 9 -5.62 1.45 -16.42
C PHE A 9 -6.79 2.26 -16.94
N GLN A 10 -6.80 3.56 -16.66
CA GLN A 10 -7.75 4.49 -17.27
C GLN A 10 -7.13 5.15 -18.51
N GLY A 11 -7.88 5.15 -19.62
CA GLY A 11 -7.43 5.77 -20.87
C GLY A 11 -8.16 5.22 -22.09
N THR A 12 -7.77 5.70 -23.27
CA THR A 12 -8.25 5.15 -24.54
C THR A 12 -7.45 3.91 -24.93
N LEU A 13 -8.04 3.03 -25.76
CA LEU A 13 -7.36 1.82 -26.24
C LEU A 13 -6.01 2.14 -26.94
N PRO A 14 -5.90 3.16 -27.83
CA PRO A 14 -4.62 3.49 -28.48
C PRO A 14 -3.54 3.95 -27.49
N GLU A 15 -3.89 4.74 -26.48
CA GLU A 15 -2.94 5.20 -25.45
C GLU A 15 -2.40 4.02 -24.64
N ILE A 16 -3.26 3.07 -24.30
CA ILE A 16 -2.88 1.89 -23.53
C ILE A 16 -2.04 0.95 -24.40
N GLN A 17 -2.39 0.76 -25.68
CA GLN A 17 -1.55 -0.01 -26.61
C GLN A 17 -0.16 0.61 -26.80
N GLN A 18 -0.05 1.94 -26.92
CA GLN A 18 1.27 2.61 -27.00
C GLN A 18 2.10 2.44 -25.73
N LYS A 19 1.47 2.54 -24.55
CA LYS A 19 2.16 2.29 -23.29
C LYS A 19 2.61 0.83 -23.19
N MET A 20 1.78 -0.13 -23.60
CA MET A 20 2.14 -1.55 -23.61
C MET A 20 3.24 -1.89 -24.61
N ALA A 21 3.28 -1.25 -25.78
CA ALA A 21 4.40 -1.39 -26.72
C ALA A 21 5.74 -0.99 -26.07
N LYS A 22 5.74 0.09 -25.26
CA LYS A 22 6.92 0.47 -24.48
C LYS A 22 7.29 -0.56 -23.40
N VAL A 23 6.30 -1.29 -22.83
CA VAL A 23 6.58 -2.38 -21.87
C VAL A 23 7.38 -3.48 -22.56
N ALA A 24 6.96 -3.88 -23.76
CA ALA A 24 7.62 -4.92 -24.53
C ALA A 24 9.00 -4.50 -25.07
N GLU A 25 9.28 -3.21 -25.17
CA GLU A 25 10.61 -2.67 -25.56
C GLU A 25 11.60 -2.62 -24.39
N ILE A 26 11.13 -2.26 -23.18
CA ILE A 26 11.98 -2.12 -21.99
C ILE A 26 12.29 -3.48 -21.37
N PHE A 27 11.34 -4.41 -21.40
CA PHE A 27 11.49 -5.74 -20.86
C PHE A 27 11.69 -6.71 -21.99
N TYR A 28 12.74 -7.54 -21.90
CA TYR A 28 13.02 -8.53 -22.93
C TYR A 28 11.73 -9.29 -23.28
N PRO A 29 11.29 -9.27 -24.55
CA PRO A 29 9.95 -9.74 -24.95
C PRO A 29 9.72 -11.25 -24.73
N LYS A 30 10.71 -11.96 -24.19
CA LYS A 30 10.65 -13.39 -23.86
C LYS A 30 10.12 -13.66 -22.45
N ASP A 31 10.12 -12.66 -21.56
CA ASP A 31 9.87 -12.87 -20.12
C ASP A 31 8.55 -12.24 -19.63
N ILE A 32 7.85 -11.51 -20.51
CA ILE A 32 6.60 -10.81 -20.19
C ILE A 32 5.56 -11.02 -21.30
N TYR A 33 4.43 -11.62 -20.93
CA TYR A 33 3.23 -11.66 -21.77
C TYR A 33 2.17 -10.73 -21.17
N TYR A 34 1.35 -10.10 -22.02
CA TYR A 34 0.23 -9.30 -21.54
C TYR A 34 -1.08 -9.53 -22.26
N GLN A 35 -2.18 -9.33 -21.52
CA GLN A 35 -3.54 -9.36 -22.04
C GLN A 35 -4.28 -8.09 -21.62
N LEU A 36 -5.02 -7.49 -22.57
CA LEU A 36 -5.88 -6.34 -22.36
C LEU A 36 -7.34 -6.78 -22.30
N GLU A 37 -8.03 -6.50 -21.20
CA GLU A 37 -9.47 -6.66 -21.08
C GLU A 37 -10.14 -5.29 -20.97
N ALA A 38 -10.95 -4.91 -21.96
CA ALA A 38 -11.76 -3.71 -21.88
C ALA A 38 -12.87 -3.89 -20.85
N ILE A 39 -13.01 -2.95 -19.91
CA ILE A 39 -14.11 -2.90 -18.94
C ILE A 39 -15.16 -1.95 -19.51
N PRO A 40 -16.23 -2.47 -20.16
CA PRO A 40 -17.08 -1.68 -21.07
C PRO A 40 -17.83 -0.53 -20.39
N LYS A 41 -17.98 -0.59 -19.05
CA LYS A 41 -18.70 0.41 -18.27
C LYS A 41 -17.85 1.58 -17.77
N MET A 42 -16.51 1.57 -17.93
CA MET A 42 -15.64 2.54 -17.24
C MET A 42 -14.49 3.18 -18.05
N MET A 43 -14.37 2.96 -19.37
CA MET A 43 -13.15 3.35 -20.13
C MET A 43 -11.85 2.91 -19.41
N ARG A 44 -11.88 1.69 -18.86
CA ARG A 44 -10.76 1.09 -18.14
C ARG A 44 -10.32 -0.18 -18.85
N PHE A 45 -9.04 -0.48 -18.77
CA PHE A 45 -8.45 -1.70 -19.32
C PHE A 45 -7.69 -2.43 -18.24
N LYS A 46 -7.97 -3.72 -18.07
CA LYS A 46 -7.14 -4.57 -17.23
C LYS A 46 -5.96 -5.06 -18.06
N VAL A 47 -4.74 -4.78 -17.61
CA VAL A 47 -3.53 -5.43 -18.12
C VAL A 47 -3.18 -6.56 -17.17
N LEU A 48 -3.09 -7.76 -17.72
CA LEU A 48 -2.47 -8.90 -17.05
C LEU A 48 -1.01 -8.96 -17.51
N VAL A 49 -0.04 -9.07 -16.61
CA VAL A 49 1.35 -9.36 -16.94
C VAL A 49 1.76 -10.67 -16.30
N TYR A 50 2.36 -11.53 -17.11
CA TYR A 50 2.88 -12.83 -16.69
C TYR A 50 4.39 -12.80 -16.71
N SER A 51 5.02 -13.14 -15.58
CA SER A 51 6.48 -13.33 -15.52
C SER A 51 6.84 -14.39 -14.49
N ASP A 52 8.03 -14.97 -14.65
CA ASP A 52 8.63 -15.83 -13.63
C ASP A 52 9.34 -15.02 -12.53
N ASP A 53 9.47 -13.69 -12.71
CA ASP A 53 10.07 -12.75 -11.76
C ASP A 53 9.06 -11.64 -11.43
N LEU A 54 8.49 -11.71 -10.21
CA LEU A 54 7.47 -10.78 -9.74
C LEU A 54 8.00 -9.33 -9.71
N THR A 55 9.27 -9.14 -9.35
CA THR A 55 9.88 -7.82 -9.21
C THR A 55 9.98 -7.15 -10.59
N LYS A 56 10.47 -7.90 -11.59
CA LYS A 56 10.52 -7.40 -12.98
C LYS A 56 9.15 -7.11 -13.56
N ALA A 57 8.16 -7.98 -13.31
CA ALA A 57 6.79 -7.76 -13.76
C ALA A 57 6.17 -6.50 -13.15
N LYS A 58 6.45 -6.24 -11.86
CA LYS A 58 6.02 -5.02 -11.17
C LYS A 58 6.72 -3.79 -11.76
N ASP A 59 8.03 -3.80 -11.85
CA ASP A 59 8.81 -2.68 -12.41
C ASP A 59 8.36 -2.35 -13.84
N ALA A 60 8.00 -3.37 -14.63
CA ALA A 60 7.49 -3.21 -15.99
C ALA A 60 6.13 -2.54 -16.09
N LEU A 61 5.19 -3.00 -15.27
CA LEU A 61 3.88 -2.36 -15.20
C LEU A 61 4.00 -0.92 -14.71
N PHE A 62 4.80 -0.68 -13.67
CA PHE A 62 4.73 0.58 -12.93
C PHE A 62 5.71 1.65 -13.42
N GLY A 63 6.80 1.27 -14.08
CA GLY A 63 7.68 2.22 -14.78
C GLY A 63 6.98 2.96 -15.93
N ILE A 64 5.91 2.39 -16.49
CA ILE A 64 5.20 2.94 -17.66
C ILE A 64 3.87 3.61 -17.29
N PHE A 65 3.32 3.27 -16.13
CA PHE A 65 2.15 3.94 -15.55
C PHE A 65 2.49 4.58 -14.20
N PRO A 66 3.46 5.52 -14.16
CA PRO A 66 3.93 6.15 -12.91
C PRO A 66 2.87 7.04 -12.24
N ASN A 67 1.78 7.36 -12.94
CA ASN A 67 0.77 8.33 -12.53
C ASN A 67 -0.58 7.70 -12.17
N GLU A 68 -0.71 6.39 -12.16
CA GLU A 68 -1.92 5.79 -11.59
C GLU A 68 -1.83 5.86 -10.07
N PRO A 69 -2.79 6.52 -9.40
CA PRO A 69 -2.72 6.73 -7.97
C PRO A 69 -2.99 5.39 -7.27
N ARG A 70 -1.94 4.57 -7.16
CA ARG A 70 -1.90 3.44 -6.24
C ARG A 70 -2.23 3.99 -4.87
N LYS A 71 -3.21 3.41 -4.20
CA LYS A 71 -3.63 3.85 -2.88
C LYS A 71 -3.56 2.67 -1.94
N LEU A 72 -3.00 2.87 -0.77
CA LEU A 72 -3.08 1.90 0.29
C LEU A 72 -4.24 2.30 1.18
N GLN A 73 -5.31 1.51 1.15
CA GLN A 73 -6.46 1.71 2.01
C GLN A 73 -6.22 1.08 3.38
N VAL A 74 -6.43 1.86 4.43
CA VAL A 74 -6.43 1.39 5.82
C VAL A 74 -7.85 0.96 6.17
N GLN A 75 -8.01 -0.29 6.54
CA GLN A 75 -9.28 -0.87 6.99
C GLN A 75 -9.20 -1.15 8.48
N VAL A 76 -10.25 -0.80 9.21
CA VAL A 76 -10.43 -1.20 10.60
C VAL A 76 -11.01 -2.62 10.59
N ASP A 77 -10.25 -3.58 11.11
CA ASP A 77 -10.65 -5.00 11.26
C ASP A 77 -10.84 -5.35 12.75
N SER A 78 -11.15 -4.33 13.55
CA SER A 78 -11.30 -4.39 15.00
C SER A 78 -12.74 -4.68 15.40
N GLN A 79 -12.93 -5.49 16.46
CA GLN A 79 -14.22 -5.61 17.14
C GLN A 79 -14.53 -4.38 18.03
N VAL A 80 -13.49 -3.62 18.41
CA VAL A 80 -13.64 -2.35 19.13
C VAL A 80 -14.01 -1.26 18.13
N PRO A 81 -14.98 -0.38 18.46
CA PRO A 81 -15.38 0.72 17.58
C PRO A 81 -14.25 1.74 17.44
N LEU A 82 -13.41 1.57 16.42
CA LEU A 82 -12.37 2.51 16.04
C LEU A 82 -12.80 3.32 14.82
N LYS A 83 -12.55 4.63 14.87
CA LYS A 83 -12.77 5.54 13.76
C LYS A 83 -11.43 6.09 13.26
N LEU A 84 -11.28 6.08 11.95
CA LEU A 84 -10.15 6.65 11.24
C LEU A 84 -10.55 8.01 10.65
N SER A 85 -9.77 9.06 10.91
CA SER A 85 -10.00 10.37 10.27
C SER A 85 -9.69 10.35 8.77
N LYS A 86 -8.77 9.48 8.36
CA LYS A 86 -8.35 9.22 6.98
C LYS A 86 -8.03 7.75 6.83
N ASN A 87 -8.21 7.22 5.62
CA ASN A 87 -8.01 5.80 5.36
C ASN A 87 -7.26 5.51 4.06
N VAL A 88 -6.59 6.50 3.46
CA VAL A 88 -5.83 6.33 2.22
C VAL A 88 -4.42 6.90 2.40
N ILE A 89 -3.41 6.07 2.16
CA ILE A 89 -2.00 6.44 2.11
C ILE A 89 -1.54 6.44 0.65
N LYS A 90 -0.82 7.49 0.23
CA LYS A 90 -0.26 7.58 -1.12
C LYS A 90 1.17 6.99 -1.17
N PRO A 91 1.67 6.61 -2.35
CA PRO A 91 3.05 6.16 -2.51
C PRO A 91 4.04 7.24 -2.06
N GLY A 92 5.11 6.83 -1.39
CA GLY A 92 6.16 7.72 -0.87
C GLY A 92 5.72 8.57 0.32
N GLN A 93 4.52 8.34 0.86
CA GLN A 93 4.00 9.07 2.00
C GLN A 93 4.29 8.33 3.30
N THR A 94 4.74 9.08 4.32
CA THR A 94 4.76 8.59 5.70
C THR A 94 3.44 8.94 6.36
N ALA A 95 2.71 7.93 6.84
CA ALA A 95 1.46 8.06 7.57
C ALA A 95 1.71 7.86 9.07
N LEU A 96 1.32 8.85 9.88
CA LEU A 96 1.50 8.85 11.33
C LEU A 96 0.17 8.55 12.03
N PHE A 97 0.13 7.49 12.82
CA PHE A 97 -1.08 7.01 13.50
C PHE A 97 -1.02 7.24 15.00
N GLY A 98 -2.17 7.58 15.57
CA GLY A 98 -2.34 7.74 17.01
C GLY A 98 -3.63 8.45 17.35
N ARG A 99 -3.90 8.64 18.64
CA ARG A 99 -5.13 9.31 19.11
C ARG A 99 -5.19 10.79 18.76
N LEU A 100 -4.04 11.46 18.69
CA LEU A 100 -3.90 12.85 18.23
C LEU A 100 -2.52 12.97 17.56
N PRO A 101 -2.36 12.46 16.33
CA PRO A 101 -1.06 12.38 15.71
C PRO A 101 -0.58 13.77 15.29
N PHE A 102 0.69 14.09 15.59
CA PHE A 102 1.31 15.36 15.23
C PHE A 102 2.40 15.14 14.17
N ALA A 103 2.15 15.63 12.96
CA ALA A 103 3.09 15.52 11.83
C ALA A 103 4.48 16.11 12.12
N LEU A 104 4.61 17.01 13.10
CA LEU A 104 5.88 17.63 13.49
C LEU A 104 6.94 16.62 13.97
N LYS A 105 6.54 15.42 14.44
CA LYS A 105 7.52 14.40 14.89
C LYS A 105 8.25 13.70 13.74
N ILE A 106 7.62 13.62 12.55
CA ILE A 106 8.24 13.06 11.35
C ILE A 106 8.01 14.04 10.20
N PRO A 107 9.03 14.82 9.78
CA PRO A 107 8.89 15.79 8.71
C PRO A 107 8.28 15.19 7.45
N GLY A 108 7.28 15.86 6.87
CA GLY A 108 6.60 15.40 5.66
C GLY A 108 5.55 14.29 5.89
N SER A 109 5.32 13.87 7.12
CA SER A 109 4.28 12.89 7.43
C SER A 109 2.87 13.50 7.42
N GLU A 110 1.88 12.65 7.17
CA GLU A 110 0.47 13.00 7.29
C GLU A 110 -0.16 12.26 8.49
N ALA A 111 -1.00 12.96 9.25
CA ALA A 111 -1.64 12.43 10.45
C ALA A 111 -2.92 11.62 10.13
N PHE A 112 -3.02 10.43 10.72
CA PHE A 112 -4.14 9.49 10.67
C PHE A 112 -4.63 9.25 12.10
N GLN A 113 -5.71 9.94 12.47
CA GLN A 113 -6.23 9.88 13.83
C GLN A 113 -7.03 8.59 14.04
N LEU A 114 -6.74 7.91 15.14
CA LEU A 114 -7.43 6.73 15.63
C LEU A 114 -8.25 7.10 16.88
N ASP A 115 -9.56 7.21 16.71
CA ASP A 115 -10.50 7.49 17.79
C ASP A 115 -11.20 6.21 18.25
N GLY A 116 -11.50 6.10 19.53
CA GLY A 116 -12.29 4.99 20.09
C GLY A 116 -11.55 4.08 21.07
N ASP A 117 -10.24 4.25 21.22
CA ASP A 117 -9.45 3.56 22.24
C ASP A 117 -8.47 4.52 22.93
N ASN A 118 -8.68 4.78 24.22
CA ASN A 118 -7.88 5.70 25.01
C ASN A 118 -6.50 5.13 25.40
N THR A 119 -6.26 3.85 25.13
CA THR A 119 -4.96 3.21 25.37
C THR A 119 -3.94 3.53 24.27
N ILE A 120 -4.39 3.97 23.10
CA ILE A 120 -3.54 4.41 21.99
C ILE A 120 -2.88 5.75 22.36
N ALA A 121 -1.56 5.84 22.20
CA ALA A 121 -0.78 7.03 22.42
C ALA A 121 -1.14 8.15 21.43
N LEU A 122 -0.65 9.36 21.71
CA LEU A 122 -0.85 10.50 20.82
C LEU A 122 -0.22 10.23 19.45
N ASN A 123 1.00 9.70 19.43
CA ASN A 123 1.66 9.13 18.26
C ASN A 123 2.07 7.69 18.61
N GLU A 124 1.36 6.71 18.08
CA GLU A 124 1.60 5.31 18.40
C GLU A 124 2.61 4.71 17.42
N PHE A 125 2.37 4.88 16.11
CA PHE A 125 3.22 4.29 15.08
C PHE A 125 3.20 5.09 13.79
N ALA A 126 4.20 4.83 12.95
CA ALA A 126 4.28 5.36 11.60
C ALA A 126 4.30 4.21 10.58
N VAL A 127 3.79 4.50 9.38
CA VAL A 127 3.78 3.60 8.24
C VAL A 127 4.36 4.31 7.04
N GLU A 128 5.24 3.66 6.30
CA GLU A 128 5.74 4.10 5.01
C GLU A 128 5.37 3.08 3.95
N TRP A 129 4.83 3.55 2.84
CA TRP A 129 4.55 2.72 1.68
C TRP A 129 5.25 3.28 0.46
N ASP A 130 6.11 2.48 -0.16
CA ASP A 130 6.86 2.89 -1.34
C ASP A 130 5.99 2.90 -2.61
N GLY A 131 4.80 2.29 -2.57
CA GLY A 131 3.94 2.12 -3.73
C GLY A 131 4.26 0.89 -4.58
N PHE A 132 5.25 0.07 -4.20
CA PHE A 132 5.72 -1.12 -4.90
C PHE A 132 5.52 -2.41 -4.08
N GLY A 133 4.68 -2.33 -3.06
CA GLY A 133 4.34 -3.45 -2.17
C GLY A 133 5.26 -3.55 -0.96
N THR A 134 6.28 -2.68 -0.84
CA THR A 134 7.05 -2.57 0.40
C THR A 134 6.30 -1.64 1.33
N LEU A 135 5.77 -2.23 2.39
CA LEU A 135 5.18 -1.50 3.50
C LEU A 135 6.14 -1.63 4.68
N ARG A 136 6.42 -0.54 5.37
CA ARG A 136 7.21 -0.56 6.61
C ARG A 136 6.42 0.10 7.70
N ILE A 137 6.52 -0.46 8.89
CA ILE A 137 5.89 0.05 10.10
C ILE A 137 6.95 0.31 11.16
N ARG A 138 6.75 1.34 11.95
CA ARG A 138 7.63 1.72 13.04
C ARG A 138 6.78 2.06 14.25
N ASP A 139 6.99 1.34 15.34
CA ASP A 139 6.50 1.74 16.66
C ASP A 139 7.28 2.97 17.12
N LEU A 140 6.60 4.00 17.63
CA LEU A 140 7.24 5.22 18.10
C LEU A 140 7.65 5.14 19.58
N GLY A 141 7.28 4.05 20.27
CA GLY A 141 7.68 3.79 21.66
C GLY A 141 6.97 4.67 22.69
N GLU A 142 5.84 5.29 22.33
CA GLU A 142 5.09 6.19 23.22
C GLU A 142 3.89 5.52 23.90
N GLY A 143 3.60 4.26 23.54
CA GLY A 143 2.34 3.62 23.86
C GLY A 143 2.47 2.17 24.30
N ILE A 144 1.48 1.38 23.89
CA ILE A 144 1.26 -0.01 24.30
C ILE A 144 1.90 -1.01 23.33
N GLY A 145 2.56 -0.48 22.30
CA GLY A 145 3.32 -1.23 21.33
C GLY A 145 2.48 -1.66 20.14
N VAL A 146 3.17 -1.92 19.05
CA VAL A 146 2.58 -2.36 17.79
C VAL A 146 2.96 -3.80 17.48
N VAL A 147 1.98 -4.60 17.10
CA VAL A 147 2.16 -6.02 16.76
C VAL A 147 1.69 -6.27 15.34
N VAL A 148 2.53 -6.88 14.52
CA VAL A 148 2.21 -7.25 13.14
C VAL A 148 2.12 -8.76 13.06
N GLY A 149 0.91 -9.28 12.84
CA GLY A 149 0.65 -10.72 12.98
C GLY A 149 0.99 -11.19 14.40
N GLU A 150 2.07 -11.95 14.54
CA GLU A 150 2.58 -12.47 15.82
C GLU A 150 3.87 -11.76 16.31
N VAL A 151 4.42 -10.84 15.52
CA VAL A 151 5.70 -10.20 15.79
C VAL A 151 5.48 -8.79 16.36
N MET A 152 6.12 -8.49 17.50
CA MET A 152 6.15 -7.14 18.04
C MET A 152 7.09 -6.27 17.19
N ALA A 153 6.60 -5.14 16.71
CA ALA A 153 7.42 -4.17 15.98
C ALA A 153 8.44 -3.55 16.96
N PRO A 154 9.72 -3.49 16.59
CA PRO A 154 10.74 -2.87 17.42
C PRO A 154 10.47 -1.37 17.58
N ALA A 155 10.60 -0.87 18.81
CA ALA A 155 10.44 0.54 19.09
C ALA A 155 11.53 1.34 18.35
N ASN A 156 11.10 2.38 17.65
CA ASN A 156 11.94 3.31 16.89
C ASN A 156 12.70 2.73 15.69
N GLU A 157 12.38 1.51 15.28
CA GLU A 157 12.97 0.86 14.10
C GLU A 157 11.89 0.50 13.07
N TRP A 158 12.28 0.50 11.79
CA TRP A 158 11.38 0.12 10.70
C TRP A 158 11.36 -1.39 10.53
N LEU A 159 10.18 -1.98 10.70
CA LEU A 159 9.87 -3.36 10.36
C LEU A 159 9.20 -3.41 8.98
N GLN A 160 9.78 -4.18 8.05
CA GLN A 160 9.15 -4.44 6.77
C GLN A 160 8.00 -5.44 6.92
N ILE A 161 6.86 -5.12 6.31
CA ILE A 161 5.63 -5.90 6.35
C ILE A 161 5.03 -5.97 4.94
N GLU A 162 4.16 -6.95 4.70
CA GLU A 162 3.43 -7.07 3.45
C GLU A 162 2.09 -6.33 3.51
N THR A 163 1.58 -5.92 2.35
CA THR A 163 0.19 -5.47 2.26
C THR A 163 -0.75 -6.64 2.56
N GLY A 164 -1.87 -6.34 3.23
CA GLY A 164 -2.79 -7.32 3.79
C GLY A 164 -2.44 -7.75 5.22
N ALA A 165 -1.25 -7.43 5.72
CA ALA A 165 -0.88 -7.71 7.10
C ALA A 165 -1.83 -7.05 8.10
N LYS A 166 -2.17 -7.80 9.15
CA LYS A 166 -2.94 -7.30 10.28
C LYS A 166 -2.01 -6.68 11.30
N VAL A 167 -2.23 -5.41 11.59
CA VAL A 167 -1.50 -4.65 12.60
C VAL A 167 -2.42 -4.48 13.80
N ARG A 168 -2.07 -5.15 14.89
CA ARG A 168 -2.72 -4.98 16.18
C ARG A 168 -2.00 -3.88 16.96
N ILE A 169 -2.80 -2.93 17.44
CA ILE A 169 -2.35 -1.84 18.29
C ILE A 169 -3.00 -2.07 19.64
N GLY A 170 -2.20 -2.15 20.69
CA GLY A 170 -2.75 -2.40 22.01
C GLY A 170 -3.47 -3.73 22.16
N ARG A 171 -4.52 -3.72 22.98
CA ARG A 171 -5.20 -4.96 23.38
C ARG A 171 -6.18 -5.48 22.35
N GLN A 172 -6.80 -4.62 21.54
CA GLN A 172 -7.92 -5.03 20.68
C GLN A 172 -8.03 -4.30 19.34
N ALA A 173 -7.33 -3.18 19.13
CA ALA A 173 -7.39 -2.46 17.86
C ALA A 173 -6.65 -3.24 16.78
N VAL A 174 -7.32 -3.56 15.68
CA VAL A 174 -6.70 -4.22 14.51
C VAL A 174 -6.96 -3.40 13.26
N LEU A 175 -5.88 -3.09 12.54
CA LEU A 175 -5.89 -2.44 11.23
C LEU A 175 -5.37 -3.41 10.17
N ARG A 176 -5.81 -3.22 8.94
CA ARG A 176 -5.29 -3.92 7.76
C ARG A 176 -5.02 -2.93 6.64
N PHE A 177 -3.92 -3.11 5.93
CA PHE A 177 -3.47 -2.23 4.85
C PHE A 177 -3.66 -2.91 3.50
N VAL A 178 -4.61 -2.47 2.68
CA VAL A 178 -4.99 -3.15 1.43
C VAL A 178 -4.70 -2.24 0.25
N GLU A 179 -3.97 -2.73 -0.75
CA GLU A 179 -3.78 -1.99 -2.00
C GLU A 179 -5.10 -1.93 -2.78
N ILE A 180 -5.47 -0.74 -3.26
CA ILE A 180 -6.68 -0.47 -4.06
C ILE A 180 -6.35 0.34 -5.31
#